data_AF-A0A7R9EL95-F1
#
_entry.id   AF-A0A7R9EL95-F1
#
_cell.length_a   1.000
_cell.length_b   1.000
_cell.length_c   1.000
_cell.angle_alpha   90.00
_cell.angle_beta   90.00
_cell.angle_gamma   90.00
#
_symmetry.space_group_name_H-M   'P 1'
#
loop_
_entity.id
_entity.type
_entity.pdbx_description
1 polymer ?
#
loop_
_entity_poly.entity_id
_entity_poly.type
_entity_poly.pdbx_seq_one_letter_code
_entity_poly.pdbx_strand_id
1 'polypeptide(L)'
;MKGSPDNLNRGLDCDVIVAEVRATSHKPDEIYGIIERLSPGTRKIELFGRPHNVQPNWITLGNQVDGVRLVDPELIQAFRQRYPDGNCMIPPKS
;
A
#
# COMPACT_ATOMS: atom_id res chain seq x y z
N MET A 1 -10.59 -10.65 9.00
CA MET A 1 -9.21 -10.61 9.54
C MET A 1 -8.58 -11.97 9.38
N LYS A 2 -7.30 -12.05 9.00
CA LYS A 2 -6.57 -13.31 8.87
C LYS A 2 -5.69 -13.50 10.11
N GLY A 3 -5.75 -14.67 10.73
CA GLY A 3 -5.07 -14.94 12.00
C GLY A 3 -5.68 -14.15 13.18
N SER A 4 -4.88 -13.96 14.23
CA SER A 4 -5.22 -13.16 15.41
C SER A 4 -4.21 -12.02 15.57
N PRO A 5 -4.38 -10.89 14.86
CA PRO A 5 -3.44 -9.79 14.94
C PRO A 5 -3.57 -9.05 16.29
N ASP A 6 -2.43 -8.88 16.94
CA ASP A 6 -2.28 -8.12 18.17
C ASP A 6 -2.14 -6.62 17.88
N ASN A 7 -2.30 -5.77 18.91
CA ASN A 7 -2.02 -4.33 18.85
C ASN A 7 -2.83 -3.54 17.81
N LEU A 8 -4.11 -3.89 17.62
CA LEU A 8 -5.04 -3.09 16.83
C LEU A 8 -5.88 -2.17 17.73
N ASN A 9 -5.95 -0.89 17.37
CA ASN A 9 -6.80 0.09 18.05
C ASN A 9 -8.24 0.00 17.51
N ARG A 10 -8.98 -0.99 17.98
CA ARG A 10 -10.35 -1.26 17.51
C ARG A 10 -11.33 -0.22 18.05
N GLY A 11 -12.32 0.13 17.23
CA GLY A 11 -13.43 0.99 17.64
C GLY A 11 -13.11 2.48 17.73
N LEU A 12 -11.95 2.93 17.23
CA LEU A 12 -11.61 4.35 17.18
C LEU A 12 -12.41 5.13 16.11
N ASP A 13 -12.71 4.48 14.99
CA ASP A 13 -13.40 5.08 13.85
C ASP A 13 -14.70 4.32 13.55
N CYS A 14 -15.71 5.04 13.08
CA CYS A 14 -16.96 4.47 12.60
C CYS A 14 -16.79 3.79 11.23
N ASP A 15 -17.78 3.01 10.82
CA ASP A 15 -17.81 2.27 9.55
C ASP A 15 -18.37 3.10 8.36
N VAL A 16 -18.63 4.39 8.57
CA VAL A 16 -19.15 5.31 7.55
C VAL A 16 -18.17 6.45 7.33
N ILE A 17 -17.78 6.66 6.06
CA ILE A 17 -17.01 7.82 5.61
C ILE A 17 -17.93 8.73 4.80
N VAL A 18 -18.01 10.00 5.18
CA VAL A 18 -18.68 11.05 4.41
C VAL A 18 -17.59 11.96 3.84
N ALA A 19 -17.49 12.01 2.51
CA ALA A 19 -16.48 12.80 1.82
C ALA A 19 -17.01 13.29 0.48
N GLU A 20 -16.43 14.39 -0.02
CA GLU A 20 -16.73 14.90 -1.36
C GLU A 20 -16.22 13.94 -2.45
N VAL A 21 -16.95 13.89 -3.55
CA VAL A 21 -16.51 13.16 -4.74
C VAL A 21 -15.37 13.93 -5.40
N ARG A 22 -14.27 13.22 -5.65
CA ARG A 22 -13.08 13.73 -6.33
C ARG A 22 -13.07 13.25 -7.80
N ALA A 23 -11.90 12.88 -8.32
CA ALA A 23 -11.79 12.31 -9.67
C ALA A 23 -12.45 10.93 -9.78
N THR A 24 -12.76 10.51 -11.02
CA THR A 24 -13.35 9.19 -11.31
C THR A 24 -12.54 8.06 -10.66
N SER A 25 -13.22 7.26 -9.84
CA SER A 25 -12.69 6.13 -9.08
C SER A 25 -11.72 6.46 -7.94
N HIS A 26 -11.52 7.74 -7.59
CA HIS A 26 -10.69 8.16 -6.46
C HIS A 26 -11.44 7.91 -5.14
N LYS A 27 -10.91 7.01 -4.32
CA LYS A 27 -11.42 6.72 -2.97
C LYS A 27 -11.13 7.88 -2.00
N PRO A 28 -11.95 8.08 -0.97
CA PRO A 28 -11.69 9.12 0.03
C PRO A 28 -10.34 8.90 0.73
N ASP A 29 -9.50 9.94 0.81
CA ASP A 29 -8.18 9.88 1.45
C ASP A 29 -8.29 9.65 2.97
N GLU A 30 -9.46 9.92 3.56
CA GLU A 30 -9.80 9.68 4.96
C GLU A 30 -9.52 8.22 5.39
N ILE A 31 -9.57 7.27 4.46
CA ILE A 31 -9.30 5.84 4.72
C ILE A 31 -7.86 5.62 5.22
N TYR A 32 -6.88 6.39 4.75
CA TYR A 32 -5.49 6.25 5.20
C TYR A 32 -5.36 6.61 6.68
N GLY A 33 -6.04 7.68 7.12
CA GLY A 33 -6.07 8.10 8.51
C GLY A 33 -6.75 7.08 9.42
N ILE A 34 -7.86 6.49 8.97
CA ILE A 34 -8.56 5.41 9.69
C ILE A 34 -7.64 4.20 9.87
N ILE A 35 -6.98 3.76 8.80
CA ILE A 35 -6.08 2.61 8.84
C ILE A 35 -4.85 2.89 9.71
N GLU A 36 -4.29 4.10 9.66
CA GLU A 36 -3.16 4.49 10.50
C GLU A 36 -3.55 4.55 11.99
N ARG A 37 -4.74 5.05 12.33
CA ARG A 37 -5.25 4.99 13.71
C ARG A 37 -5.50 3.56 14.17
N LEU A 38 -6.05 2.70 13.30
CA LEU A 38 -6.27 1.29 13.59
C LEU A 38 -4.96 0.52 13.83
N SER A 39 -3.92 0.81 13.04
CA SER A 39 -2.63 0.11 13.09
C SER A 39 -1.47 1.10 12.84
N PRO A 40 -1.04 1.83 13.89
CA PRO A 40 -0.05 2.89 13.76
C PRO A 40 1.36 2.35 13.49
N GLY A 41 2.10 3.01 12.60
CA GLY A 41 3.50 2.71 12.30
C GLY A 41 3.77 1.37 11.59
N THR A 42 2.74 0.57 11.31
CA THR A 42 2.89 -0.71 10.63
C THR A 42 3.09 -0.53 9.13
N ARG A 43 3.82 -1.47 8.50
CA ARG A 43 3.96 -1.55 7.04
C ARG A 43 2.65 -2.01 6.40
N LYS A 44 2.20 -1.29 5.38
CA LYS A 44 0.92 -1.50 4.69
C LYS A 44 1.16 -1.65 3.18
N ILE A 45 0.21 -2.25 2.47
CA ILE A 45 0.29 -2.43 1.02
C ILE A 45 -1.04 -2.07 0.37
N GLU A 46 -0.97 -1.27 -0.70
CA GLU A 46 -2.12 -0.91 -1.53
C GLU A 46 -1.94 -1.51 -2.92
N LEU A 47 -2.98 -2.21 -3.39
CA LEU A 47 -3.03 -2.80 -4.72
C LEU A 47 -3.88 -1.93 -5.64
N PHE A 48 -3.48 -1.84 -6.91
CA PHE A 48 -4.12 -1.04 -7.95
C PHE A 48 -4.07 0.48 -7.67
N GLY A 49 -3.09 0.93 -6.90
CA GLY A 49 -2.89 2.33 -6.59
C GLY A 49 -2.33 3.12 -7.76
N ARG A 50 -2.50 4.44 -7.69
CA ARG A 50 -1.99 5.45 -8.62
C ARG A 50 -0.98 6.36 -7.90
N PRO A 51 -0.29 7.29 -8.59
CA PRO A 51 0.68 8.16 -7.95
C PRO A 51 0.14 8.97 -6.76
N HIS A 52 -1.15 9.36 -6.77
CA HIS A 52 -1.77 10.07 -5.64
C HIS A 52 -2.05 9.19 -4.41
N ASN A 53 -1.96 7.87 -4.53
CA ASN A 53 -2.15 6.91 -3.43
C ASN A 53 -0.84 6.62 -2.68
N VAL A 54 0.29 7.16 -3.11
CA VAL A 54 1.57 6.97 -2.42
C VAL A 54 1.52 7.68 -1.07
N GLN A 55 1.74 6.92 0.00
CA GLN A 55 1.65 7.39 1.38
C GLN A 55 2.82 6.83 2.23
N PRO A 56 3.26 7.53 3.28
CA PRO A 56 4.21 6.99 4.24
C PRO A 56 3.72 5.66 4.84
N ASN A 57 4.62 4.72 5.10
CA ASN A 57 4.33 3.37 5.60
C ASN A 57 3.58 2.44 4.61
N TRP A 58 3.28 2.89 3.39
CA TRP A 58 2.63 2.08 2.36
C TRP A 58 3.57 1.69 1.23
N ILE A 59 3.43 0.46 0.73
CA ILE A 59 3.88 0.07 -0.61
C ILE A 59 2.68 0.18 -1.55
N THR A 60 2.80 0.99 -2.59
CA THR A 60 1.73 1.16 -3.59
C THR A 60 2.10 0.40 -4.86
N LEU A 61 1.28 -0.57 -5.23
CA LEU A 61 1.44 -1.36 -6.46
C LEU A 61 0.35 -0.97 -7.46
N GLY A 62 0.74 -0.63 -8.69
CA GLY A 62 -0.20 -0.34 -9.76
C GLY A 62 0.50 -0.21 -11.10
N ASN A 63 -0.23 -0.43 -12.19
CA ASN A 63 0.31 -0.26 -13.55
C ASN A 63 0.43 1.22 -13.99
N GLN A 64 -0.11 2.14 -13.18
CA GLN A 64 -0.07 3.58 -13.41
C GLN A 64 0.89 4.30 -12.46
N VAL A 65 1.66 3.57 -11.64
CA VAL A 65 2.72 4.14 -10.81
C VAL A 65 4.00 4.32 -11.64
N ASP A 66 4.83 5.28 -11.26
CA ASP A 66 6.04 5.63 -12.00
C ASP A 66 7.23 4.73 -11.60
N GLY A 67 7.42 3.67 -12.39
CA GLY A 67 8.53 2.74 -12.25
C GLY A 67 8.55 2.02 -10.90
N VAL A 68 9.75 1.65 -10.45
CA VAL A 68 9.98 0.97 -9.17
C VAL A 68 10.79 1.89 -8.26
N ARG A 69 10.20 2.27 -7.12
CA ARG A 69 10.83 3.11 -6.10
C ARG A 69 10.77 2.41 -4.75
N LEU A 70 11.89 1.86 -4.32
CA LEU A 70 12.01 1.11 -3.07
C LEU A 70 13.03 1.79 -2.15
N VAL A 71 12.71 1.89 -0.86
CA VAL A 71 13.57 2.52 0.16
C VAL A 71 13.95 1.57 1.30
N ASP A 72 13.15 0.52 1.52
CA ASP A 72 13.42 -0.51 2.52
C ASP A 72 14.59 -1.41 2.04
N PRO A 73 15.71 -1.49 2.78
CA PRO A 73 16.90 -2.22 2.32
C PRO A 73 16.67 -3.72 2.10
N GLU A 74 15.88 -4.37 2.96
CA GLU A 74 15.56 -5.80 2.84
C GLU A 74 14.73 -6.05 1.58
N LEU A 75 13.75 -5.19 1.32
CA LEU A 75 12.93 -5.26 0.12
C LEU A 75 13.72 -4.99 -1.15
N ILE A 76 14.65 -4.02 -1.13
CA ILE A 76 15.55 -3.74 -2.25
C ILE A 76 16.41 -4.98 -2.55
N GLN A 77 16.97 -5.60 -1.52
CA GLN A 77 17.80 -6.79 -1.68
C GLN A 77 16.98 -7.96 -2.26
N ALA A 78 15.80 -8.23 -1.70
CA ALA A 78 14.91 -9.27 -2.18
C ALA A 78 14.45 -9.02 -3.62
N PHE A 79 14.12 -7.77 -3.97
CA PHE A 79 13.72 -7.39 -5.33
C PHE A 79 14.85 -7.63 -6.32
N ARG A 80 16.09 -7.23 -6.00
CA ARG A 80 17.26 -7.45 -6.88
C ARG A 80 17.60 -8.92 -7.06
N GLN A 81 17.48 -9.72 -6.00
CA GLN A 81 17.68 -11.18 -6.10
C GLN A 81 16.62 -11.81 -7.02
N ARG A 82 15.37 -11.34 -6.92
CA ARG A 82 14.24 -11.91 -7.66
C ARG A 82 14.12 -11.41 -9.11
N TYR A 83 14.53 -10.17 -9.37
CA TYR A 83 14.52 -9.49 -10.67
C TYR A 83 15.89 -8.82 -10.91
N PRO A 84 16.94 -9.59 -11.24
CA PRO A 84 18.30 -9.05 -11.41
C PRO A 84 18.44 -8.04 -12.55
N ASP A 85 17.60 -8.14 -13.57
CA ASP A 85 17.49 -7.22 -14.71
C ASP A 85 16.54 -6.03 -14.44
N GLY A 86 15.92 -5.99 -13.25
CA GLY A 86 14.92 -5.00 -12.87
C GLY A 86 13.55 -5.18 -13.52
N ASN A 87 13.35 -6.24 -14.34
CA ASN A 87 12.10 -6.44 -15.05
C ASN A 87 11.12 -7.30 -14.25
N CYS A 88 10.22 -6.64 -13.51
CA CYS A 88 9.17 -7.31 -12.75
C CYS A 88 7.90 -7.62 -13.56
N MET A 89 7.86 -7.30 -14.86
CA MET A 89 6.68 -7.47 -15.72
C MET A 89 6.67 -8.81 -16.46
N ILE A 90 7.79 -9.52 -16.49
CA ILE A 90 7.91 -10.82 -17.14
C ILE A 90 7.91 -11.92 -16.05
N PRO A 91 7.07 -12.97 -16.20
CA PRO A 91 7.13 -14.12 -15.32
C PRO A 91 8.55 -14.75 -15.33
N PRO A 92 9.03 -15.31 -14.20
CA PRO A 92 10.30 -16.04 -14.22
C PRO A 92 10.20 -17.20 -15.22
N LYS A 93 11.30 -17.46 -15.94
CA LYS A 93 11.39 -18.67 -16.76
C LYS A 93 11.31 -19.87 -15.83
N SER A 94 10.34 -20.76 -16.09
CA SER A 94 10.12 -22.03 -15.41
C SER A 94 11.34 -22.93 -15.46
#